data_AF-A0A9D2FNE3-F1
#
_entry.id   AF-A0A9D2FNE3-F1
#
_cell.length_a   1.000
_cell.length_b   1.000
_cell.length_c   1.000
_cell.angle_alpha   90.00
_cell.angle_beta   90.00
_cell.angle_gamma   90.00
#
_symmetry.space_group_name_H-M   'P 1'
#
loop_
_entity.id
_entity.type
_entity.pdbx_description
1 polymer ?
#
loop_
_entity_poly.entity_id
_entity_poly.type
_entity_poly.pdbx_seq_one_letter_code
_entity_poly.pdbx_strand_id
1 'polypeptide(L)' 'MSQKNLDFDTIIDRRHTSCGKWDTMDQKYGSVDLIHLGVADMDFPSPQPIIDSFQKCLDHGIFG' A
#
# COMPACT_ATOMS: atom_id res chain seq x y z
N MET A 1 10.12 21.26 16.31
CA MET A 1 10.00 20.11 15.39
C MET A 1 8.67 20.26 14.68
N SER A 2 8.66 20.51 13.37
CA SER A 2 7.38 20.63 12.64
C SER A 2 6.70 19.27 12.65
N GLN A 3 5.50 19.18 13.23
CA GLN A 3 4.61 18.04 13.03
C GLN A 3 4.41 17.89 11.52
N LYS A 4 4.94 16.82 10.93
CA LYS A 4 4.66 16.48 9.54
C LYS A 4 3.26 15.88 9.57
N ASN A 5 2.27 16.61 9.03
CA ASN A 5 0.88 16.16 9.06
C ASN A 5 0.78 14.92 8.17
N LEU A 6 0.57 13.74 8.79
CA LEU A 6 0.33 12.50 8.10
C LEU A 6 -1.18 12.40 7.85
N ASP A 7 -1.56 12.25 6.58
CA ASP A 7 -2.95 12.05 6.20
C ASP A 7 -3.27 10.54 6.23
N PHE A 8 -4.18 10.17 7.14
CA PHE A 8 -4.72 8.81 7.27
C PHE A 8 -6.19 8.74 6.83
N ASP A 9 -6.80 9.86 6.44
CA ASP A 9 -8.22 9.92 6.07
C ASP A 9 -8.41 9.72 4.56
N THR A 10 -7.37 9.98 3.76
CA THR A 10 -7.39 9.69 2.32
C THR A 10 -7.61 8.20 2.05
N ILE A 11 -8.72 7.89 1.38
CA ILE A 11 -9.04 6.54 0.91
C ILE A 11 -8.21 6.23 -0.34
N ILE A 12 -7.48 5.12 -0.31
CA ILE A 12 -6.66 4.64 -1.43
C ILE A 12 -7.25 3.32 -1.92
N ASP A 13 -7.61 3.25 -3.21
CA ASP A 13 -7.99 1.99 -3.83
C ASP A 13 -6.74 1.13 -4.07
N ARG A 14 -6.75 -0.07 -3.50
CA ARG A 14 -5.66 -1.05 -3.57
C ARG A 14 -6.06 -2.30 -4.36
N ARG A 15 -7.19 -2.26 -5.08
CA ARG A 15 -7.56 -3.32 -6.02
C ARG A 15 -6.69 -3.24 -7.28
N HIS A 16 -6.40 -4.39 -7.86
CA HIS A 16 -5.58 -4.53 -9.06
C HIS A 16 -4.14 -4.03 -8.89
N THR A 17 -3.61 -4.01 -7.66
CA THR A 17 -2.23 -3.63 -7.36
C THR A 17 -1.36 -4.81 -6.94
N SER A 18 -1.81 -6.05 -7.20
CA SER A 18 -1.21 -7.28 -6.67
C SER A 18 -1.23 -7.33 -5.13
N CYS A 19 -2.29 -6.78 -4.53
CA CYS A 19 -2.46 -6.71 -3.08
C CYS A 19 -3.10 -8.00 -2.54
N GLY A 20 -2.37 -8.77 -1.74
CA GLY A 20 -2.93 -9.99 -1.11
C GLY A 20 -4.21 -9.75 -0.29
N LYS A 21 -4.38 -8.58 0.32
CA LYS A 21 -5.58 -8.22 1.10
C LYS A 21 -6.83 -7.99 0.26
N TRP A 22 -6.69 -7.42 -0.94
CA TRP A 22 -7.83 -7.02 -1.78
C TRP A 22 -8.02 -7.90 -3.01
N ASP A 23 -6.93 -8.39 -3.62
CA ASP A 23 -6.94 -9.12 -4.89
C ASP A 23 -7.08 -10.65 -4.74
N THR A 24 -7.24 -11.17 -3.51
CA THR A 24 -7.43 -12.62 -3.26
C THR A 24 -8.84 -12.96 -2.74
N MET A 25 -9.73 -11.97 -2.69
CA MET A 25 -11.05 -12.08 -2.04
C MET A 25 -12.02 -12.96 -2.82
N ASP A 26 -12.00 -12.86 -4.14
CA ASP A 26 -12.78 -13.71 -5.04
C ASP A 26 -12.43 -15.18 -4.84
N GLN A 27 -11.15 -15.52 -4.77
CA GLN A 27 -10.67 -16.88 -4.58
C GLN A 27 -10.96 -17.41 -3.18
N LYS A 28 -10.84 -16.55 -2.15
CA LYS A 28 -10.97 -16.96 -0.75
C LYS A 28 -12.41 -16.98 -0.25
N TYR A 29 -13.25 -16.08 -0.74
CA TYR A 29 -14.61 -15.83 -0.22
C TYR A 29 -15.70 -15.84 -1.30
N GLY A 30 -15.35 -16.01 -2.58
CA GLY A 30 -16.33 -16.07 -3.68
C GLY A 30 -16.97 -14.73 -4.03
N SER A 31 -16.44 -13.62 -3.54
CA SER A 31 -16.96 -12.28 -3.82
C SER A 31 -15.84 -11.24 -3.86
N VAL A 32 -15.96 -10.31 -4.82
CA VAL A 32 -15.07 -9.13 -4.96
C VAL A 32 -15.58 -7.90 -4.21
N ASP A 33 -16.83 -7.95 -3.74
CA ASP A 33 -17.53 -6.84 -3.08
C ASP A 33 -17.57 -7.06 -1.57
N LEU A 34 -16.38 -7.13 -0.96
CA LEU A 34 -16.19 -7.33 0.48
C LEU A 34 -15.23 -6.29 1.04
N ILE A 35 -15.46 -5.89 2.28
CA ILE A 35 -14.48 -5.15 3.09
C ILE A 35 -13.63 -6.17 3.84
N HIS A 36 -12.36 -6.30 3.46
CA HIS A 36 -11.46 -7.27 4.08
C HIS A 36 -10.64 -6.65 5.21
N LEU A 37 -10.82 -7.13 6.43
CA LEU A 37 -10.15 -6.64 7.65
C LEU A 37 -9.21 -7.68 8.30
N GLY A 38 -8.87 -8.76 7.58
CA GLY A 38 -8.17 -9.92 8.15
C GLY A 38 -6.65 -10.00 7.92
N VAL A 39 -6.11 -9.33 6.89
CA VAL A 39 -4.65 -9.31 6.66
C VAL A 39 -4.04 -8.18 7.49
N ALA A 40 -2.93 -8.48 8.19
CA ALA A 40 -2.20 -7.53 9.01
C ALA A 40 -1.26 -6.62 8.18
N ASP A 41 -1.82 -5.94 7.19
CA ASP A 41 -1.20 -4.81 6.47
C ASP A 41 -2.13 -3.58 6.53
N MET A 42 -1.66 -2.44 6.04
CA MET A 42 -2.37 -1.17 6.14
C MET A 42 -2.80 -0.64 4.77
N ASP A 43 -3.90 0.12 4.73
CA ASP A 43 -4.36 0.83 3.53
C ASP A 43 -3.84 2.28 3.48
N PHE A 44 -2.66 2.53 4.04
CA PHE A 44 -1.98 3.82 4.09
C PHE A 44 -0.73 3.82 3.21
N PRO A 45 -0.30 4.98 2.68
CA PRO A 45 0.97 5.07 1.99
C PRO A 45 2.13 4.85 2.97
N SER A 46 3.23 4.31 2.45
CA SER A 46 4.49 4.23 3.22
C SER A 46 4.97 5.63 3.61
N PRO A 47 5.55 5.82 4.81
CA PRO A 47 6.15 7.08 5.22
C PRO A 47 7.13 7.65 4.19
N GLN A 48 7.14 8.98 4.03
CA GLN A 48 8.04 9.67 3.07
C GLN A 48 9.52 9.25 3.17
N PRO A 49 10.13 9.08 4.36
CA PRO A 49 11.52 8.63 4.44
C PRO A 49 11.80 7.27 3.77
N ILE A 50 10.81 6.38 3.75
CA ILE A 50 10.90 5.07 3.09
C ILE A 50 10.80 5.27 1.57
N ILE A 51 9.82 6.05 1.12
CA ILE A 51 9.66 6.39 -0.31
C ILE A 51 10.93 7.05 -0.87
N ASP A 52 11.48 8.04 -0.16
CA ASP A 52 12.71 8.75 -0.56
C ASP A 52 13.90 7.80 -0.70
N SER A 53 13.97 6.77 0.15
CA SER A 53 15.04 5.77 0.10
C SER A 53 14.89 4.87 -1.13
N PHE A 54 13.67 4.44 -1.46
CA PHE A 54 13.41 3.70 -2.70
C PHE A 54 13.70 4.56 -3.94
N GLN A 55 13.35 5.85 -3.93
CA GLN A 55 13.63 6.74 -5.04
C GLN A 55 15.13 6.84 -5.33
N LYS A 56 15.99 6.91 -4.30
CA LYS A 56 17.46 6.90 -4.49
C LYS A 56 17.95 5.62 -5.16
N CYS A 57 17.37 4.47 -4.84
CA CYS A 57 17.67 3.22 -5.53
C CYS A 57 17.24 3.28 -7.00
N LEU A 58 16.07 3.87 -7.28
CA LEU A 58 15.59 4.07 -8.65
C LEU A 58 16.52 4.99 -9.45
N ASP A 59 16.96 6.09 -8.84
CA ASP A 59 17.86 7.08 -9.44
C ASP A 59 19.25 6.49 -9.73
N HIS A 60 19.68 5.48 -8.96
CA HIS A 60 20.93 4.76 -9.26
C HIS A 60 20.85 4.02 -10.60
N GLY A 61 19.67 3.53 -10.98
CA GLY A 61 19.39 2.98 -12.31
C GLY A 61 19.99 1.60 -12.62
N ILE A 62 20.78 1.02 -11.70
CA ILE A 62 21.37 -0.31 -11.83
C ILE A 62 20.66 -1.27 -10.88
N PHE A 63 20.02 -2.29 -11.45
CA PHE A 63 19.25 -3.31 -10.72
C PHE A 63 19.77 -4.71 -11.10
N GLY A 64 20.99 -5.05 -10.68
CA GLY A 64 21.67 -6.29 -11.03
C GLY A 64 23.18 -6.18 -10.93
#